data_AF-A0A7S2FNP2-F1
#
_entry.id   AF-A0A7S2FNP2-F1
#
_cell.length_a   1.000
_cell.length_b   1.000
_cell.length_c   1.000
_cell.angle_alpha   90.00
_cell.angle_beta   90.00
_cell.angle_gamma   90.00
#
_symmetry.space_group_name_H-M   'P 1'
#
loop_
_entity.id
_entity.type
_entity.pdbx_description
1 polymer ?
#
loop_
_entity_poly.entity_id
_entity_poly.type
_entity_poly.pdbx_seq_one_letter_code
_entity_poly.pdbx_strand_id
1 'polypeptide(L)'
;ETEYTHIFINIFKMIAILLLITHYIACLWYLISNTHGGPDTWLEVHGFAHGSWEDKYMSAFHWAITQFTPSSMHVQPQNLAERTFTVLVVIFALVCFSYVVGSIT
;
A
#
# COMPACT_ATOMS: atom_id res chain seq x y z
N GLU A 1 7.80 3.85 -34.66
CA GLU A 1 7.74 4.97 -33.68
C GLU A 1 6.44 4.98 -32.89
N THR A 2 5.27 4.84 -33.56
CA THR A 2 3.96 4.72 -32.91
C THR A 2 3.87 3.59 -31.87
N GLU A 3 4.43 2.41 -32.13
CA GLU A 3 4.39 1.27 -31.19
C GLU A 3 5.09 1.56 -29.85
N TYR A 4 6.26 2.20 -29.89
CA TYR A 4 6.96 2.59 -28.66
C TYR A 4 6.14 3.59 -27.85
N THR A 5 5.55 4.60 -28.51
CA THR A 5 4.68 5.58 -27.84
C THR A 5 3.48 4.91 -27.18
N HIS A 6 2.84 3.93 -27.83
CA HIS A 6 1.73 3.17 -27.25
C HIS A 6 2.15 2.35 -26.01
N ILE A 7 3.31 1.70 -26.05
CA ILE A 7 3.84 0.94 -24.90
C ILE A 7 4.13 1.89 -23.73
N PHE A 8 4.80 3.02 -23.97
CA PHE A 8 5.11 4.00 -22.91
C PHE A 8 3.84 4.56 -22.25
N ILE A 9 2.81 4.90 -23.04
CA ILE A 9 1.54 5.40 -22.51
C ILE A 9 0.86 4.35 -21.62
N ASN A 10 0.85 3.07 -22.05
CA ASN A 10 0.24 2.01 -21.27
C ASN A 10 0.98 1.76 -19.95
N ILE A 11 2.32 1.75 -19.97
CA ILE A 11 3.13 1.62 -18.75
C ILE A 11 2.86 2.79 -17.80
N PHE A 12 2.86 4.03 -18.30
CA PHE A 12 2.60 5.21 -17.47
C PHE A 12 1.19 5.16 -16.85
N LYS A 13 0.18 4.81 -17.64
CA LYS A 13 -1.20 4.63 -17.16
C LYS A 13 -1.27 3.57 -16.05
N MET A 14 -0.58 2.45 -16.23
CA MET A 14 -0.55 1.37 -15.25
C MET A 14 0.13 1.79 -13.95
N ILE A 15 1.27 2.49 -14.02
CA ILE A 15 1.96 3.04 -12.85
C ILE A 15 1.05 4.04 -12.12
N ALA A 16 0.38 4.94 -12.84
CA ALA A 16 -0.54 5.90 -12.24
C ALA A 16 -1.71 5.22 -11.51
N ILE A 17 -2.28 4.16 -12.08
CA ILE A 17 -3.33 3.37 -11.43
C ILE A 17 -2.80 2.69 -10.17
N LEU A 18 -1.59 2.11 -10.22
CA LEU A 18 -0.96 1.48 -9.07
C LEU A 18 -0.73 2.49 -7.93
N LEU A 19 -0.22 3.69 -8.24
CA LEU A 19 0.00 4.76 -7.26
C LEU A 19 -1.31 5.25 -6.60
N LEU A 20 -2.39 5.33 -7.36
CA LEU A 20 -3.71 5.68 -6.82
C LEU A 20 -4.21 4.60 -5.87
N ILE A 21 -4.11 3.33 -6.27
CA ILE A 21 -4.49 2.19 -5.44
C ILE A 21 -3.68 2.17 -4.14
N THR A 22 -2.35 2.34 -4.20
CA THR A 22 -1.50 2.36 -3.00
C THR A 22 -1.85 3.53 -2.09
N HIS A 23 -2.18 4.71 -2.64
CA HIS A 23 -2.66 5.84 -1.85
C HIS A 23 -3.93 5.50 -1.06
N TYR A 24 -4.94 4.90 -1.70
CA TYR A 24 -6.17 4.50 -1.01
C TYR A 24 -5.91 3.45 0.07
N ILE A 25 -5.07 2.45 -0.21
CA ILE A 25 -4.72 1.41 0.76
C ILE A 25 -3.98 2.00 1.95
N ALA A 26 -3.02 2.91 1.73
CA ALA A 26 -2.30 3.61 2.78
C ALA A 26 -3.23 4.46 3.67
N CYS A 27 -4.13 5.23 3.05
CA CYS A 27 -5.11 6.05 3.75
C CYS A 27 -6.09 5.18 4.58
N LEU A 28 -6.56 4.06 4.02
CA LEU A 28 -7.41 3.11 4.74
C LEU A 28 -6.68 2.45 5.90
N TRP A 29 -5.41 2.06 5.72
CA TRP A 29 -4.62 1.47 6.80
C TRP A 29 -4.40 2.45 7.95
N TYR A 30 -4.06 3.71 7.64
CA TYR A 30 -4.00 4.78 8.64
C TYR A 30 -5.35 5.00 9.33
N LEU A 31 -6.44 5.02 8.57
CA LEU A 31 -7.78 5.21 9.12
C LEU A 31 -8.14 4.10 10.12
N ILE A 32 -7.86 2.83 9.78
CA ILE A 32 -8.10 1.67 10.66
C ILE A 32 -7.34 1.83 11.97
N SER A 33 -6.07 2.20 11.92
CA SER A 33 -5.27 2.40 13.13
C SER A 33 -5.72 3.60 13.95
N ASN A 34 -6.24 4.64 13.30
CA ASN A 34 -6.77 5.82 13.99
C ASN A 34 -8.17 5.56 14.61
N THR A 35 -9.04 4.77 13.97
CA THR A 35 -10.39 4.46 14.48
C THR A 35 -10.39 3.34 15.52
N HIS A 36 -9.53 2.34 15.35
CA HIS A 36 -9.30 1.28 16.33
C HIS A 36 -8.15 1.65 17.29
N GLY A 37 -7.99 2.96 17.53
CA GLY A 37 -6.94 3.59 18.33
C GLY A 37 -6.86 3.03 19.75
N GLY A 38 -6.02 2.02 19.91
CA GLY A 38 -5.55 1.48 21.18
C GLY A 38 -4.02 1.43 21.20
N PRO A 39 -3.42 1.04 22.32
CA PRO A 39 -1.96 0.94 22.46
C PRO A 39 -1.34 -0.06 21.45
N ASP A 40 -2.15 -0.96 20.90
CA ASP A 40 -1.74 -2.05 20.02
C ASP A 40 -1.96 -1.71 18.53
N THR A 41 -1.67 -0.48 18.11
CA THR A 41 -1.69 -0.08 16.70
C THR A 41 -0.27 0.10 16.18
N TRP A 42 -0.04 -0.03 14.87
CA TRP A 42 1.28 0.25 14.32
C TRP A 42 1.74 1.69 14.57
N LEU A 43 0.80 2.64 14.71
CA LEU A 43 1.07 4.04 15.04
C LEU A 43 1.71 4.16 16.43
N GLU A 44 1.13 3.51 17.43
CA GLU A 44 1.62 3.56 18.81
C GLU A 44 2.90 2.73 18.99
N VAL A 45 2.88 1.47 18.53
CA VAL A 45 3.99 0.52 18.73
C VAL A 45 5.29 0.98 18.07
N HIS A 46 5.21 1.62 16.91
CA HIS A 46 6.38 2.14 16.21
C HIS A 46 6.66 3.62 16.49
N GLY A 47 5.94 4.25 17.43
CA GLY A 47 6.20 5.62 17.86
C GLY A 47 5.79 6.71 16.86
N PHE A 48 4.94 6.38 15.88
CA PHE A 48 4.42 7.34 14.91
C PHE A 48 3.23 8.14 15.43
N ALA A 49 2.58 7.74 16.53
CA ALA A 49 1.37 8.39 17.06
C ALA A 49 1.52 9.92 17.23
N HIS A 50 2.65 10.37 17.79
CA HIS A 50 2.97 11.79 17.99
C HIS A 50 3.86 12.40 16.90
N GLY A 51 4.17 11.65 15.85
CA GLY A 51 4.98 12.11 14.72
C GLY A 51 4.23 13.06 13.78
N SER A 52 4.99 13.62 12.84
CA SER A 52 4.44 14.48 11.79
C SER A 52 3.46 13.72 10.89
N TRP A 53 2.57 14.45 10.21
CA TRP A 53 1.65 13.84 9.25
C TRP A 53 2.41 13.20 8.07
N GLU A 54 3.54 13.79 7.70
CA GLU A 54 4.40 13.36 6.60
C GLU A 54 5.02 11.99 6.91
N ASP A 55 5.55 11.82 8.11
CA ASP A 55 6.14 10.55 8.55
C ASP A 55 5.09 9.43 8.58
N LYS A 56 3.89 9.73 9.08
CA LYS A 56 2.75 8.80 9.12
C LYS A 56 2.34 8.39 7.71
N TYR A 57 2.14 9.38 6.84
CA TYR A 57 1.70 9.14 5.46
C TYR A 57 2.76 8.39 4.65
N MET A 58 4.02 8.80 4.71
CA MET A 58 5.10 8.13 3.97
C MET A 58 5.34 6.71 4.47
N SER A 59 5.22 6.46 5.78
CA SER A 59 5.30 5.11 6.33
C SER A 59 4.12 4.25 5.88
N ALA A 60 2.89 4.78 5.92
CA ALA A 60 1.71 4.07 5.43
C ALA A 60 1.77 3.77 3.93
N PHE A 61 2.26 4.74 3.14
CA PHE A 61 2.39 4.60 1.69
C PHE A 61 3.48 3.61 1.31
N HIS A 62 4.64 3.66 1.98
CA HIS A 62 5.70 2.68 1.79
C HIS A 62 5.21 1.26 2.13
N TRP A 63 4.47 1.10 3.24
CA TRP A 63 3.86 -0.18 3.60
C TRP A 63 2.87 -0.69 2.55
N ALA A 64 2.03 0.19 2.00
CA ALA A 64 1.10 -0.19 0.95
C ALA A 64 1.83 -0.67 -0.31
N ILE A 65 2.94 -0.02 -0.69
CA ILE A 65 3.78 -0.45 -1.82
C ILE A 65 4.38 -1.83 -1.58
N THR A 66 4.89 -2.11 -0.37
CA THR A 66 5.52 -3.41 -0.06
C THR A 66 4.55 -4.59 -0.14
N GLN A 67 3.23 -4.35 -0.14
CA GLN A 67 2.25 -5.41 -0.39
C GLN A 67 2.17 -5.82 -1.86
N PHE A 68 2.44 -4.91 -2.79
CA PHE A 68 2.48 -5.19 -4.24
C PHE A 68 3.85 -5.68 -4.69
N THR A 69 4.91 -5.13 -4.11
CA THR A 69 6.29 -5.56 -4.33
C THR A 69 6.77 -6.21 -3.04
N PRO A 70 6.56 -7.53 -2.83
CA PRO A 70 6.87 -8.20 -1.57
C PRO A 70 8.29 -7.85 -1.13
N SER A 71 8.37 -6.95 -0.16
CA SER A 71 9.58 -6.32 0.34
C SER A 71 9.50 -6.29 1.86
N SER A 72 10.65 -6.36 2.52
CA SER A 72 10.69 -6.32 3.97
C SER A 72 10.44 -4.90 4.46
N MET A 73 9.50 -4.77 5.39
CA MET A 73 9.21 -3.52 6.08
C MET A 73 9.17 -3.73 7.58
N HIS A 74 9.71 -2.78 8.33
CA HIS A 74 9.74 -2.83 9.79
C HIS A 74 8.36 -2.58 10.41
N VAL A 75 7.53 -1.74 9.78
CA VAL A 75 6.18 -1.44 10.26
C VAL A 75 5.23 -2.56 9.86
N GLN A 76 4.60 -3.19 10.84
CA GLN A 76 3.73 -4.36 10.65
C GLN A 76 2.42 -4.21 11.44
N PRO A 77 1.33 -4.91 11.04
CA PRO A 77 0.05 -4.85 11.73
C PRO A 77 0.14 -5.46 13.14
N GLN A 78 -0.32 -4.72 14.14
CA GLN A 78 -0.17 -5.04 15.56
C GLN A 78 -1.43 -5.65 16.17
N ASN A 79 -2.61 -5.32 15.64
CA ASN A 79 -3.90 -5.85 16.11
C ASN A 79 -4.64 -6.68 15.05
N LEU A 80 -5.74 -7.31 15.47
CA LEU A 80 -6.55 -8.17 14.60
C LEU A 80 -7.15 -7.41 13.42
N ALA A 81 -7.63 -6.17 13.61
CA ALA A 81 -8.24 -5.38 12.54
C ALA A 81 -7.23 -5.04 11.45
N GLU A 82 -6.04 -4.56 11.83
CA GLU A 82 -4.93 -4.29 10.92
C GLU A 82 -4.47 -5.56 10.20
N ARG A 83 -4.40 -6.70 10.90
CA ARG A 83 -4.02 -8.00 10.31
C ARG A 83 -5.06 -8.48 9.29
N THR A 84 -6.35 -8.42 9.63
CA THR A 84 -7.43 -8.78 8.70
C THR A 84 -7.39 -7.92 7.45
N PHE A 85 -7.21 -6.61 7.60
CA PHE A 85 -7.05 -5.71 6.46
C PHE A 85 -5.82 -6.05 5.62
N THR A 86 -4.67 -6.31 6.26
CA THR A 86 -3.43 -6.71 5.58
C THR A 86 -3.63 -7.96 4.73
N VAL A 87 -4.28 -8.99 5.25
CA VAL A 87 -4.56 -10.23 4.50
C VAL A 87 -5.39 -9.94 3.25
N LEU A 88 -6.44 -9.10 3.36
CA LEU A 88 -7.26 -8.71 2.21
C LEU A 88 -6.44 -7.94 1.17
N VAL A 89 -5.59 -7.01 1.62
CA VAL A 89 -4.70 -6.23 0.75
C VAL A 89 -3.71 -7.12 0.01
N VAL A 90 -3.09 -8.11 0.67
CA VAL A 90 -2.13 -9.02 0.04
C VAL A 90 -2.80 -9.88 -1.04
N ILE A 91 -4.01 -10.39 -0.80
CA ILE A 91 -4.78 -11.14 -1.81
C ILE A 91 -5.10 -10.24 -3.00
N PHE A 92 -5.57 -9.02 -2.74
CA PHE A 92 -5.86 -8.05 -3.78
C PHE A 92 -4.60 -7.67 -4.58
N ALA A 93 -3.46 -7.45 -3.90
CA ALA A 93 -2.19 -7.13 -4.52
C ALA A 93 -1.68 -8.26 -5.42
N LEU A 94 -1.84 -9.52 -5.01
CA LEU A 94 -1.51 -10.69 -5.82
C LEU A 94 -2.32 -10.73 -7.13
N VAL A 95 -3.63 -10.47 -7.06
CA VAL A 95 -4.51 -10.44 -8.24
C VAL A 95 -4.13 -9.27 -9.16
N CYS A 96 -3.95 -8.08 -8.61
CA CYS A 96 -3.54 -6.90 -9.38
C CYS A 96 -2.18 -7.09 -10.06
N PHE A 97 -1.19 -7.63 -9.34
CA PHE A 97 0.13 -7.91 -9.90
C PHE A 97 0.05 -8.92 -11.04
N SER A 98 -0.73 -9.99 -10.88
CA SER A 98 -0.93 -11.00 -11.92
C SER A 98 -1.60 -10.42 -13.17
N TYR A 99 -2.59 -9.53 -12.99
CA TYR A 99 -3.23 -8.81 -14.09
C TYR A 99 -2.26 -7.88 -14.82
N VAL A 100 -1.45 -7.14 -14.06
CA VAL A 100 -0.42 -6.24 -14.60
C VAL A 100 0.56 -7.02 -15.48
N VAL A 101 1.14 -8.11 -14.98
CA VAL A 101 2.08 -8.94 -15.73
C VAL A 101 1.42 -9.55 -16.98
N GLY A 102 0.19 -10.04 -16.85
CA GLY A 102 -0.58 -10.60 -17.97
C GLY A 102 -1.02 -9.57 -19.02
N SER A 103 -1.09 -8.29 -18.66
CA SER A 103 -1.41 -7.20 -19.61
C SER A 103 -0.21 -6.72 -20.43
N ILE A 104 1.01 -7.00 -19.94
CA ILE A 104 2.28 -6.64 -20.59
C ILE A 104 2.76 -7.76 -21.53
N THR A 105 2.43 -9.01 -21.22
CA THR A 105 2.82 -10.22 -21.99
C THR A 105 1.87 -10.44 -23.16
#